data_AF-A0AAX3T1U9-F1
#
_entry.id   AF-A0AAX3T1U9-F1
#
_cell.length_a   1.000
_cell.length_b   1.000
_cell.length_c   1.000
_cell.angle_alpha   90.00
_cell.angle_beta   90.00
_cell.angle_gamma   90.00
#
_symmetry.space_group_name_H-M   'P 1'
#
loop_
_entity.id
_entity.type
_entity.pdbx_description
1 polymer ?
#
loop_
_entity_poly.entity_id
_entity_poly.type
_entity_poly.pdbx_seq_one_letter_code
_entity_poly.pdbx_strand_id
1 'polypeptide(L)' 'MRTGLDRGDDDETPIEQLSRVADWRREIAREEEVAVRRARLAGLSWAEIGTLLGTTKQAMHRKYRRVG' A
#
# COMPACT_ATOMS: atom_id res chain seq x y z
N MET A 1 26.76 -11.33 -22.08
CA MET A 1 27.57 -12.18 -21.19
C MET A 1 27.30 -11.74 -19.76
N ARG A 2 27.05 -12.72 -18.88
CA ARG A 2 26.39 -12.66 -17.57
C ARG A 2 27.35 -12.12 -16.49
N THR A 3 26.96 -11.12 -15.71
CA THR A 3 27.60 -10.86 -14.40
C THR A 3 26.73 -11.47 -13.32
N GLY A 4 27.26 -12.51 -12.70
CA GLY A 4 26.57 -13.34 -11.72
C GLY A 4 26.22 -12.59 -10.44
N LEU A 5 25.06 -12.93 -9.90
CA LEU A 5 24.74 -12.76 -8.50
C LEU A 5 24.73 -14.18 -7.94
N ASP A 6 25.73 -14.52 -7.14
CA ASP A 6 25.82 -15.81 -6.46
C ASP A 6 25.14 -15.68 -5.08
N ARG A 7 23.96 -16.30 -4.99
CA ARG A 7 23.56 -17.26 -3.94
C ARG A 7 23.50 -16.77 -2.48
N GLY A 8 22.29 -16.43 -2.08
CA GLY A 8 21.76 -16.63 -0.72
C GLY A 8 20.24 -16.59 -0.75
N ASP A 9 19.55 -17.74 -0.80
CA ASP A 9 18.07 -17.92 -0.90
C ASP A 9 17.29 -17.08 -1.96
N ASP A 10 17.99 -16.24 -2.73
CA ASP A 10 17.51 -15.17 -3.60
C ASP A 10 17.71 -15.50 -5.08
N ASP A 11 17.08 -16.57 -5.58
CA ASP A 11 16.98 -16.84 -7.03
C ASP A 11 15.78 -16.13 -7.69
N GLU A 12 15.33 -15.00 -7.11
CA GLU A 12 14.24 -14.21 -7.67
C GLU A 12 14.78 -13.24 -8.71
N THR A 13 14.26 -13.33 -9.94
CA THR A 13 14.56 -12.33 -10.97
C THR A 13 14.00 -10.96 -10.57
N PRO A 14 14.58 -9.84 -11.03
CA PRO A 14 14.03 -8.51 -10.74
C PRO A 14 12.54 -8.35 -11.12
N ILE A 15 12.07 -9.09 -12.13
CA ILE A 15 10.66 -9.09 -12.56
C ILE A 15 9.78 -9.80 -11.52
N GLU A 16 10.19 -10.96 -11.03
CA GLU A 16 9.48 -11.68 -9.97
C GLU A 16 9.44 -10.84 -8.69
N GLN A 17 10.54 -10.18 -8.34
CA GLN A 17 10.60 -9.29 -7.18
C GLN A 17 9.61 -8.13 -7.28
N LEU A 18 9.56 -7.46 -8.44
CA LEU A 18 8.60 -6.38 -8.68
C LEU A 18 7.15 -6.88 -8.67
N SER A 19 6.91 -8.09 -9.18
CA SER A 19 5.58 -8.71 -9.18
C SER A 19 5.12 -8.99 -7.76
N ARG A 20 5.99 -9.55 -6.92
CA ARG A 20 5.72 -9.79 -5.50
C ARG A 20 5.49 -8.48 -4.74
N VAL A 21 6.28 -7.44 -5.02
CA VAL A 21 6.05 -6.10 -4.45
C VAL A 21 4.70 -5.53 -4.88
N ALA A 22 4.29 -5.76 -6.14
CA ALA A 22 2.98 -5.34 -6.62
C ALA A 22 1.86 -6.10 -5.89
N ASP A 23 2.04 -7.39 -5.59
CA ASP A 23 1.10 -8.18 -4.79
C ASP A 23 0.95 -7.66 -3.37
N TRP A 24 2.07 -7.39 -2.69
CA TRP A 24 2.04 -6.77 -1.36
C TRP A 24 1.36 -5.41 -1.38
N ARG A 25 1.63 -4.57 -2.39
CA ARG A 25 0.95 -3.27 -2.53
C ARG A 25 -0.56 -3.43 -2.70
N ARG A 26 -1.01 -4.44 -3.47
CA ARG A 26 -2.44 -4.73 -3.64
C ARG A 26 -3.07 -5.16 -2.32
N GLU A 27 -2.39 -6.01 -1.57
CA GLU A 27 -2.89 -6.50 -0.29
C GLU A 27 -2.97 -5.40 0.77
N ILE A 28 -1.90 -4.63 0.92
CA ILE A 28 -1.87 -3.47 1.81
C ILE A 28 -2.97 -2.47 1.43
N ALA A 29 -3.22 -2.25 0.14
CA ALA A 29 -4.29 -1.36 -0.30
C ALA A 29 -5.68 -1.84 0.13
N ARG A 30 -5.96 -3.15 0.04
CA ARG A 30 -7.24 -3.73 0.50
C ARG A 30 -7.42 -3.58 2.01
N GLU A 31 -6.39 -3.91 2.78
CA GLU A 31 -6.41 -3.76 4.23
C GLU A 31 -6.57 -2.29 4.65
N GLU A 32 -5.89 -1.38 3.94
CA GLU A 32 -6.05 0.06 4.15
C GLU A 32 -7.50 0.51 3.90
N GLU A 33 -8.14 0.06 2.81
CA GLU A 33 -9.54 0.40 2.51
C GLU A 33 -10.49 -0.03 3.62
N VAL A 34 -10.33 -1.26 4.15
CA VAL A 34 -11.12 -1.78 5.26
C VAL A 34 -10.88 -0.96 6.53
N ALA A 35 -9.62 -0.67 6.86
CA ALA A 35 -9.25 0.13 8.02
C ALA A 35 -9.80 1.56 7.94
N VAL A 36 -9.69 2.20 6.78
CA VAL A 36 -10.23 3.54 6.50
C VAL A 36 -11.75 3.54 6.64
N ARG A 37 -12.44 2.54 6.09
CA ARG A 37 -13.90 2.43 6.24
C ARG A 37 -14.30 2.31 7.71
N ARG A 38 -13.63 1.44 8.48
CA ARG A 38 -13.87 1.29 9.93
C ARG A 38 -13.62 2.58 10.69
N ALA A 39 -12.51 3.27 10.40
CA ALA A 39 -12.18 4.55 11.03
C ALA A 39 -13.21 5.64 10.71
N ARG A 40 -13.68 5.71 9.45
CA ARG A 40 -14.75 6.63 9.06
C ARG A 40 -16.07 6.33 9.78
N LEU A 41 -16.43 5.05 9.92
CA LEU A 41 -17.61 4.62 10.69
C LEU A 41 -17.47 4.92 12.19
N ALA A 42 -16.25 4.86 12.73
CA ALA A 42 -15.94 5.25 14.11
C ALA A 42 -15.88 6.78 14.31
N GLY A 43 -16.11 7.57 13.26
CA GLY A 43 -16.21 9.03 13.35
C GLY A 43 -14.88 9.78 13.13
N LEU A 44 -13.77 9.11 12.84
CA LEU A 44 -12.50 9.79 12.59
C LEU A 44 -12.58 10.64 11.32
N SER A 45 -12.01 11.85 11.38
CA SER A 45 -11.89 12.73 10.24
C SER A 45 -10.84 12.23 9.24
N TRP A 46 -10.97 12.66 7.98
CA TRP A 46 -9.96 12.36 6.95
C TRP A 46 -8.55 12.85 7.29
N ALA A 47 -8.44 13.91 8.10
CA ALA A 47 -7.15 14.42 8.55
C ALA A 47 -6.50 13.48 9.56
N GLU A 48 -7.25 13.02 10.56
CA GLU A 48 -6.76 12.09 11.58
C GLU A 48 -6.34 10.76 10.97
N ILE A 49 -7.16 10.21 10.07
CA ILE A 49 -6.83 8.97 9.34
C ILE A 49 -5.57 9.17 8.50
N GLY A 50 -5.46 10.32 7.81
CA GLY A 50 -4.28 10.66 7.03
C GLY A 50 -3.00 10.68 7.88
N THR A 51 -3.04 11.37 9.02
CA THR A 51 -1.93 11.43 9.97
C THR A 51 -1.48 10.04 10.42
N LEU A 52 -2.43 9.16 10.77
CA LEU A 52 -2.12 7.79 11.22
C LEU A 52 -1.52 6.92 10.11
N LEU A 53 -1.91 7.14 8.85
CA LEU A 53 -1.36 6.44 7.69
C LEU A 53 -0.08 7.10 7.13
N GLY A 54 0.43 8.16 7.77
CA GLY A 54 1.60 8.90 7.27
C GLY A 54 1.35 9.66 5.97
N THR A 55 0.11 10.03 5.70
CA THR A 55 -0.32 10.74 4.49
C THR A 55 -1.04 12.05 4.80
N THR A 56 -1.37 12.82 3.77
CA THR A 56 -2.07 14.10 3.94
C THR A 56 -3.58 13.93 3.80
N LYS A 57 -4.36 14.81 4.44
CA LYS A 57 -5.82 14.91 4.22
C LYS A 57 -6.19 14.99 2.73
N GLN A 58 -5.41 15.75 1.96
CA GLN A 58 -5.64 15.92 0.52
C GLN A 58 -5.41 14.62 -0.27
N ALA A 59 -4.39 13.84 0.12
CA ALA A 59 -4.15 12.52 -0.46
C ALA A 59 -5.28 11.55 -0.13
N MET A 60 -5.77 11.55 1.11
CA MET A 60 -6.94 10.76 1.53
C MET A 60 -8.19 11.13 0.72
N HIS A 61 -8.52 12.41 0.64
CA HIS A 61 -9.65 12.87 -0.18
C HIS A 61 -9.49 12.47 -1.64
N ARG A 62 -8.30 12.62 -2.23
CA ARG A 62 -8.05 12.23 -3.63
C ARG A 62 -8.26 10.72 -3.86
N LYS A 63 -7.78 9.88 -2.95
CA LYS A 63 -7.89 8.41 -3.03
C LYS A 63 -9.33 7.95 -2.84
N TYR A 64 -10.03 8.51 -1.86
CA TYR A 64 -11.35 8.03 -1.43
C TYR A 64 -12.55 8.84 -1.98
N ARG A 65 -12.36 9.93 -2.74
CA ARG A 65 -13.46 10.72 -3.33
C ARG A 65 -14.40 9.93 -4.25
N ARG A 66 -13.94 8.80 -4.80
CA ARG A 66 -14.72 7.98 -5.75
C ARG A 66 -15.50 6.87 -5.06
N VAL A 67 -15.27 6.69 -3.76
CA VAL A 67 -15.82 5.60 -2.92
C VAL A 67 -16.86 6.15 -1.93
N GLY A 68 -17.24 7.42 -2.10
CA GLY A 68 -18.29 8.10 -1.33
C GLY A 68 -19.59 8.17 -2.10
#